data_AF-A0A951TBS1-F1
#
_entry.id   AF-A0A951TBS1-F1
#
_cell.length_a   1.000
_cell.length_b   1.000
_cell.length_c   1.000
_cell.angle_alpha   90.00
_cell.angle_beta   90.00
_cell.angle_gamma   90.00
#
_symmetry.space_group_name_H-M   'P 1'
#
loop_
_entity.id
_entity.type
_entity.pdbx_description
1 polymer ?
#
loop_
_entity_poly.entity_id
_entity_poly.type
_entity_poly.pdbx_seq_one_letter_code
_entity_poly.pdbx_strand_id
1 'polypeptide(L)'
;MRRMLVISAIMLFSAGVFPAFAAPLKVCLVSGSFEYDSDTALARFKEYLEQNYEADCTLLKADGWTKIPGLEALDTCDTALFYTRRLELEGGQLALIKRYCDAGKPLVAVRTASHGFQKWLAFDREVLGGNYKGHFGEGPTIETFVMPSGKGHPILDGVGKIRSRYSLYRTAPVAKDATVLLTGGTPDSGGRQPLAWTREHRGGRVFYTSLGGVEDFGHRAFARMAANALFWTANRPVARKEPPALEPRMKKEGMLRLAMRTRVPAGTDGADWREESILQEWRAHETAIIVCDMWDRHWCEFATQRVDGMAPRMNELLTAARGAGVMVVHCPSETLGFYQDTPARRRMLSPTPVTPEMVRDVVEPPLPIDDSDGGCPGPEKFYPAWSRQHPAIEIKDGDGISDDGREIFSYFQQEGIRNIIYMGVHTNMCVLGRSFGIRQMFRWGMNCALVRDLTDTMYNPAMPPNVAHDEGTERVVQHIEKYWCPSLLAGELISGLPDTSN
;
A
#
# COMPACT_ATOMS: atom_id res chain seq x y z
N MET A 1 29.01 -76.83 -28.78
CA MET A 1 29.63 -75.54 -28.37
C MET A 1 28.71 -74.38 -28.76
N ARG A 2 27.91 -73.85 -27.82
CA ARG A 2 27.12 -72.62 -28.01
C ARG A 2 27.61 -71.61 -26.98
N ARG A 3 28.16 -70.49 -27.45
CA ARG A 3 28.71 -69.41 -26.64
C ARG A 3 27.56 -68.64 -25.97
N MET A 4 27.62 -68.51 -24.65
CA MET A 4 26.78 -67.59 -23.85
C MET A 4 27.28 -66.16 -24.04
N LEU A 5 26.38 -65.26 -24.42
CA LEU A 5 26.59 -63.81 -24.39
C LEU A 5 26.32 -63.33 -22.95
N VAL A 6 27.29 -62.64 -22.35
CA VAL A 6 27.09 -61.85 -21.12
C VAL A 6 26.82 -60.41 -21.55
N ILE A 7 25.65 -59.87 -21.21
CA ILE A 7 25.30 -58.46 -21.41
C ILE A 7 25.52 -57.75 -20.08
N SER A 8 26.56 -56.92 -20.00
CA SER A 8 26.76 -55.98 -18.89
C SER A 8 25.87 -54.75 -19.09
N ALA A 9 24.92 -54.53 -18.18
CA ALA A 9 24.14 -53.30 -18.11
C ALA A 9 24.98 -52.19 -17.47
N ILE A 10 25.30 -51.15 -18.23
CA ILE A 10 25.91 -49.91 -17.73
C ILE A 10 24.76 -48.99 -17.29
N MET A 11 24.60 -48.81 -15.98
CA MET A 11 23.77 -47.73 -15.44
C MET A 11 24.52 -46.40 -15.60
N LEU A 12 24.03 -45.54 -16.50
CA LEU A 12 24.43 -44.13 -16.54
C LEU A 12 23.69 -43.38 -15.42
N PHE A 13 24.43 -42.99 -14.38
CA PHE A 13 23.98 -41.94 -13.46
C PHE A 13 24.04 -40.60 -14.20
N SER A 14 22.88 -40.04 -14.56
CA SER A 14 22.80 -38.64 -14.97
C SER A 14 23.00 -37.77 -13.74
N ALA A 15 24.20 -37.19 -13.58
CA ALA A 15 24.43 -36.13 -12.61
C ALA A 15 23.51 -34.96 -12.95
N GLY A 16 22.53 -34.69 -12.08
CA GLY A 16 21.70 -33.50 -12.18
C GLY A 16 22.57 -32.26 -12.10
N VAL A 17 22.59 -31.48 -13.17
CA VAL A 17 23.15 -30.13 -13.15
C VAL A 17 22.18 -29.27 -12.35
N PHE A 18 22.46 -29.09 -11.06
CA PHE A 18 21.84 -28.02 -10.30
C PHE A 18 22.35 -26.69 -10.88
N PRO A 19 21.48 -25.75 -11.29
CA PRO A 19 21.95 -24.45 -11.73
C PRO A 19 22.73 -23.80 -10.59
N ALA A 20 23.97 -23.40 -10.85
CA ALA A 20 24.73 -22.60 -9.91
C ALA A 20 23.92 -21.33 -9.61
N PHE A 21 23.61 -21.07 -8.34
CA PHE A 21 22.96 -19.83 -7.94
C PHE A 21 23.82 -18.66 -8.43
N ALA A 22 23.24 -17.78 -9.26
CA ALA A 22 23.94 -16.59 -9.73
C ALA A 22 24.35 -15.75 -8.50
N ALA A 23 25.61 -15.29 -8.47
CA ALA A 23 26.08 -14.46 -7.36
C ALA A 23 25.17 -13.23 -7.16
N PRO A 24 24.97 -12.74 -5.92
CA PRO A 24 24.12 -11.57 -5.66
C PRO A 24 24.48 -10.35 -6.54
N LEU A 25 23.48 -9.54 -6.89
CA LEU A 25 23.68 -8.28 -7.60
C LEU A 25 24.43 -7.28 -6.71
N LYS A 26 25.62 -6.84 -7.13
CA LYS A 26 26.40 -5.84 -6.39
C LYS A 26 25.87 -4.44 -6.70
N VAL A 27 25.20 -3.83 -5.73
CA VAL A 27 24.55 -2.52 -5.87
C VAL A 27 25.32 -1.47 -5.08
N CYS A 28 25.72 -0.39 -5.74
CA CYS A 28 26.25 0.80 -5.06
C CYS A 28 25.15 1.86 -4.92
N LEU A 29 24.68 2.08 -3.69
CA LEU A 29 23.68 3.10 -3.36
C LEU A 29 24.42 4.39 -2.98
N VAL A 30 24.28 5.44 -3.78
CA VAL A 30 24.95 6.74 -3.57
C VAL A 30 23.94 7.75 -3.02
N SER A 31 24.06 8.02 -1.71
CA SER A 31 23.28 9.01 -0.98
C SER A 31 23.98 10.37 -0.99
N GLY A 32 23.23 11.43 -1.31
CA GLY A 32 23.76 12.79 -1.27
C GLY A 32 22.72 13.88 -1.43
N SER A 33 21.50 13.65 -0.90
CA SER A 33 20.38 14.59 -0.91
C SER A 33 19.95 14.92 0.51
N PHE A 34 20.58 15.92 1.11
CA PHE A 34 20.30 16.37 2.49
C PHE A 34 18.86 16.85 2.69
N GLU A 35 18.25 17.52 1.70
CA GLU A 35 16.86 18.01 1.76
C GLU A 35 15.83 16.87 1.90
N TYR A 36 16.17 15.71 1.35
CA TYR A 36 15.29 14.55 1.35
C TYR A 36 15.90 13.38 2.10
N ASP A 37 16.72 13.64 3.12
CA ASP A 37 17.35 12.62 3.99
C ASP A 37 17.61 11.28 3.26
N SER A 38 18.38 11.36 2.17
CA SER A 38 18.58 10.19 1.29
C SER A 38 19.30 9.06 2.00
N ASP A 39 19.99 9.35 3.11
CA ASP A 39 20.62 8.37 3.98
C ASP A 39 19.59 7.42 4.58
N THR A 40 18.54 7.97 5.20
CA THR A 40 17.43 7.19 5.76
C THR A 40 16.68 6.43 4.68
N ALA A 41 16.42 7.08 3.54
CA ALA A 41 15.72 6.46 2.43
C ALA A 41 16.49 5.24 1.86
N LEU A 42 17.78 5.41 1.60
CA LEU A 42 18.60 4.34 1.01
C LEU A 42 19.03 3.28 2.02
N ALA A 43 19.11 3.60 3.32
CA ALA A 43 19.28 2.58 4.36
C ALA A 43 18.08 1.63 4.40
N ARG A 44 16.85 2.18 4.43
CA ARG A 44 15.62 1.37 4.35
C ARG A 44 15.54 0.56 3.05
N PHE A 45 15.96 1.16 1.94
CA PHE A 45 15.96 0.47 0.65
C PHE A 45 17.00 -0.66 0.59
N LYS A 46 18.18 -0.47 1.18
CA LYS A 46 19.20 -1.52 1.33
C LYS A 46 18.63 -2.71 2.09
N GLU A 47 18.01 -2.49 3.25
CA GLU A 47 17.36 -3.54 4.04
C GLU A 47 16.29 -4.26 3.21
N TYR A 48 15.44 -3.51 2.50
CA TYR A 48 14.44 -4.09 1.59
C TYR A 48 15.07 -4.97 0.51
N LEU A 49 16.10 -4.49 -0.18
CA LEU A 49 16.78 -5.24 -1.25
C LEU A 49 17.38 -6.53 -0.71
N GLU A 50 18.14 -6.46 0.38
CA GLU A 50 18.86 -7.61 0.93
C GLU A 50 17.92 -8.65 1.56
N GLN A 51 16.77 -8.22 2.10
CA GLN A 51 15.75 -9.14 2.61
C GLN A 51 14.97 -9.85 1.49
N ASN A 52 14.73 -9.18 0.35
CA ASN A 52 13.76 -9.65 -0.64
C ASN A 52 14.37 -10.09 -1.98
N TYR A 53 15.64 -9.81 -2.22
CA TYR A 53 16.33 -10.09 -3.48
C TYR A 53 17.74 -10.64 -3.25
N GLU A 54 18.26 -11.38 -4.23
CA GLU A 54 19.67 -11.77 -4.30
C GLU A 54 20.53 -10.55 -4.71
N ALA A 55 20.72 -9.63 -3.75
CA ALA A 55 21.48 -8.40 -3.89
C ALA A 55 22.42 -8.20 -2.68
N ASP A 56 23.56 -7.58 -2.94
CA ASP A 56 24.55 -7.14 -1.95
C ASP A 56 24.79 -5.64 -2.14
N CYS A 57 24.40 -4.85 -1.14
CA CYS A 57 24.32 -3.40 -1.26
C CYS A 57 25.45 -2.71 -0.47
N THR A 58 26.22 -1.85 -1.15
CA THR A 58 27.12 -0.88 -0.51
C THR A 58 26.44 0.49 -0.48
N LEU A 59 26.24 1.06 0.71
CA LEU A 59 25.68 2.41 0.88
C LEU A 59 26.80 3.43 1.11
N LEU A 60 26.95 4.37 0.17
CA LEU A 60 27.85 5.51 0.26
C LEU A 60 27.05 6.75 0.65
N LYS A 61 27.57 7.53 1.60
CA LYS A 61 26.92 8.73 2.11
C LYS A 61 27.80 9.95 1.85
N ALA A 62 27.21 11.02 1.34
CA ALA A 62 27.91 12.28 1.19
C ALA A 62 28.34 12.83 2.56
N ASP A 63 29.61 13.21 2.66
CA ASP A 63 30.19 13.91 3.80
C ASP A 63 30.27 15.40 3.42
N GLY A 64 29.19 16.13 3.73
CA GLY A 64 28.97 17.48 3.24
C GLY A 64 28.74 17.53 1.72
N TRP A 65 28.89 18.73 1.13
CA TRP A 65 28.53 18.97 -0.27
C TRP A 65 29.61 18.54 -1.27
N THR A 66 30.86 18.38 -0.83
CA THR A 66 32.03 18.29 -1.72
C THR A 66 32.66 16.90 -1.78
N LYS A 67 32.19 15.95 -0.94
CA LYS A 67 32.82 14.64 -0.79
C LYS A 67 31.80 13.53 -0.58
N ILE A 68 32.06 12.38 -1.19
CA ILE A 68 31.41 11.09 -0.93
C ILE A 68 32.55 10.07 -0.71
N PRO A 69 32.83 9.68 0.55
CA PRO A 69 33.79 8.62 0.84
C PRO A 69 33.37 7.29 0.18
N GLY A 70 34.35 6.52 -0.32
CA GLY A 70 34.10 5.18 -0.87
C GLY A 70 33.65 5.13 -2.33
N LEU A 71 33.69 6.25 -3.08
CA LEU A 71 33.24 6.30 -4.49
C LEU A 71 33.98 5.32 -5.42
N GLU A 72 35.17 4.84 -5.06
CA GLU A 72 35.87 3.76 -5.75
C GLU A 72 35.05 2.45 -5.84
N ALA A 73 34.06 2.24 -4.96
CA ALA A 73 33.14 1.11 -5.04
C ALA A 73 32.36 1.07 -6.38
N LEU A 74 32.22 2.22 -7.05
CA LEU A 74 31.62 2.31 -8.38
C LEU A 74 32.39 1.54 -9.45
N ASP A 75 33.69 1.29 -9.26
CA ASP A 75 34.48 0.51 -10.22
C ASP A 75 34.06 -0.97 -10.22
N THR A 76 33.66 -1.49 -9.05
CA THR A 76 33.40 -2.93 -8.84
C THR A 76 31.94 -3.34 -8.74
N CYS A 77 31.00 -2.39 -8.65
CA CYS A 77 29.57 -2.72 -8.62
C CYS A 77 29.02 -3.10 -10.01
N ASP A 78 27.95 -3.89 -10.01
CA ASP A 78 27.20 -4.26 -11.23
C ASP A 78 26.30 -3.11 -11.68
N THR A 79 25.72 -2.38 -10.72
CA THR A 79 24.84 -1.23 -10.96
C THR A 79 24.92 -0.24 -9.81
N ALA A 80 24.55 1.01 -10.08
CA ALA A 80 24.48 2.07 -9.08
C ALA A 80 23.07 2.68 -9.01
N LEU A 81 22.70 3.14 -7.82
CA LEU A 81 21.54 4.00 -7.60
C LEU A 81 22.01 5.36 -7.10
N PHE A 82 21.69 6.44 -7.81
CA PHE A 82 21.99 7.80 -7.38
C PHE A 82 20.76 8.47 -6.79
N TYR A 83 20.86 8.87 -5.52
CA TYR A 83 19.93 9.75 -4.84
C TYR A 83 20.70 10.97 -4.30
N THR A 84 21.12 11.82 -5.22
CA THR A 84 22.02 12.96 -4.99
C THR A 84 21.34 14.28 -5.29
N ARG A 85 21.70 15.35 -4.58
CA ARG A 85 21.15 16.68 -4.83
C ARG A 85 22.20 17.76 -4.63
N ARG A 86 22.41 18.59 -5.67
CA ARG A 86 23.21 19.82 -5.61
C ARG A 86 24.59 19.67 -4.94
N LEU A 87 25.22 18.51 -5.05
CA LEU A 87 26.59 18.31 -4.57
C LEU A 87 27.57 19.14 -5.42
N GLU A 88 28.60 19.66 -4.77
CA GLU A 88 29.65 20.49 -5.35
C GLU A 88 30.95 19.71 -5.63
N LEU A 89 30.81 18.39 -5.88
CA LEU A 89 31.92 17.49 -6.17
C LEU A 89 32.81 18.04 -7.28
N GLU A 90 34.12 17.96 -7.09
CA GLU A 90 35.12 18.42 -8.05
C GLU A 90 36.31 17.47 -8.11
N GLY A 91 37.23 17.76 -9.03
CA GLY A 91 38.47 16.99 -9.18
C GLY A 91 38.21 15.49 -9.29
N GLY A 92 38.92 14.71 -8.46
CA GLY A 92 38.82 13.25 -8.45
C GLY A 92 37.42 12.72 -8.16
N GLN A 93 36.65 13.36 -7.28
CA GLN A 93 35.31 12.91 -6.89
C GLN A 93 34.33 12.97 -8.07
N LEU A 94 34.28 14.12 -8.76
CA LEU A 94 33.45 14.27 -9.96
C LEU A 94 33.96 13.39 -11.11
N ALA A 95 35.28 13.22 -11.24
CA ALA A 95 35.86 12.35 -12.27
C ALA A 95 35.44 10.88 -12.10
N LEU A 96 35.30 10.38 -10.86
CA LEU A 96 34.80 9.03 -10.59
C LEU A 96 33.36 8.84 -11.08
N ILE A 97 32.48 9.81 -10.77
CA ILE A 97 31.08 9.79 -11.23
C ILE A 97 30.99 9.84 -12.76
N LYS A 98 31.74 10.75 -13.39
CA LYS A 98 31.79 10.86 -14.86
C LYS A 98 32.30 9.59 -15.51
N ARG A 99 33.40 9.03 -15.00
CA ARG A 99 33.98 7.78 -15.51
C ARG A 99 32.97 6.62 -15.47
N TYR A 100 32.20 6.50 -14.39
CA TYR A 100 31.15 5.48 -14.29
C TYR A 100 30.10 5.64 -15.41
N CYS A 101 29.62 6.85 -15.64
CA CYS A 101 28.61 7.15 -16.67
C CYS A 101 29.20 7.00 -18.08
N ASP A 102 30.41 7.50 -18.32
CA ASP A 102 31.09 7.46 -19.62
C ASP A 102 31.50 6.04 -20.04
N ALA A 103 31.65 5.12 -19.08
CA ALA A 103 31.83 3.70 -19.33
C ALA A 103 30.52 2.97 -19.73
N GLY A 104 29.38 3.65 -19.72
CA GLY A 104 28.08 3.04 -20.01
C GLY A 104 27.65 2.03 -18.94
N LYS A 105 28.06 2.22 -17.68
CA LYS A 105 27.67 1.31 -16.61
C LYS A 105 26.18 1.47 -16.23
N PRO A 106 25.49 0.39 -15.81
CA PRO A 106 24.10 0.41 -15.39
C PRO A 106 23.78 1.48 -14.33
N LEU A 107 22.71 2.27 -14.53
CA LEU A 107 22.38 3.36 -13.62
C LEU A 107 20.88 3.47 -13.36
N VAL A 108 20.52 3.49 -12.08
CA VAL A 108 19.23 3.95 -11.58
C VAL A 108 19.42 5.33 -10.96
N ALA A 109 18.61 6.30 -11.33
CA ALA A 109 18.64 7.65 -10.75
C ALA A 109 17.24 8.01 -10.23
N VAL A 110 17.18 8.55 -9.03
CA VAL A 110 15.90 8.85 -8.36
C VAL A 110 15.81 10.31 -7.96
N ARG A 111 14.59 10.86 -8.08
CA ARG A 111 14.19 12.15 -7.55
C ARG A 111 15.14 13.27 -7.94
N THR A 112 15.91 13.78 -6.99
CA THR A 112 16.79 14.95 -7.13
C THR A 112 18.06 14.68 -7.93
N ALA A 113 18.34 13.42 -8.29
CA ALA A 113 19.50 13.04 -9.09
C ALA A 113 19.59 13.77 -10.43
N SER A 114 18.46 14.19 -11.01
CA SER A 114 18.40 15.07 -12.19
C SER A 114 19.19 16.37 -12.01
N HIS A 115 19.33 16.87 -10.78
CA HIS A 115 20.14 18.04 -10.45
C HIS A 115 21.10 17.72 -9.31
N GLY A 116 21.70 16.52 -9.38
CA GLY A 116 22.59 15.97 -8.36
C GLY A 116 23.93 16.66 -8.21
N PHE A 117 24.48 17.22 -9.29
CA PHE A 117 25.87 17.71 -9.34
C PHE A 117 25.97 19.13 -9.90
N GLN A 118 26.32 20.12 -9.08
CA GLN A 118 26.39 21.54 -9.47
C GLN A 118 27.47 21.80 -10.53
N LYS A 119 28.58 21.07 -10.47
CA LYS A 119 29.69 21.19 -11.44
C LYS A 119 29.52 20.30 -12.68
N TRP A 120 28.34 19.68 -12.84
CA TRP A 120 27.95 18.93 -14.04
C TRP A 120 26.42 18.91 -14.23
N LEU A 121 25.83 20.10 -14.37
CA LEU A 121 24.38 20.25 -14.60
C LEU A 121 23.88 19.51 -15.85
N ALA A 122 24.76 19.31 -16.83
CA ALA A 122 24.43 18.58 -18.06
C ALA A 122 24.15 17.09 -17.84
N PHE A 123 24.45 16.53 -16.66
CA PHE A 123 24.15 15.15 -16.27
C PHE A 123 22.71 14.72 -16.58
N ASP A 124 21.71 15.57 -16.27
CA ASP A 124 20.30 15.28 -16.54
C ASP A 124 20.04 14.96 -18.01
N ARG A 125 20.49 15.88 -18.87
CA ARG A 125 20.25 15.81 -20.31
C ARG A 125 21.13 14.77 -20.97
N GLU A 126 22.41 14.72 -20.60
CA GLU A 126 23.43 13.90 -21.25
C GLU A 126 23.31 12.42 -20.87
N VAL A 127 23.02 12.12 -19.60
CA VAL A 127 22.98 10.74 -19.09
C VAL A 127 21.54 10.27 -18.95
N LEU A 128 20.72 10.99 -18.17
CA LEU A 128 19.37 10.54 -17.82
C LEU A 128 18.36 10.73 -18.97
N GLY A 129 18.63 11.63 -19.91
CA GLY A 129 17.64 12.04 -20.92
C GLY A 129 16.51 12.89 -20.33
N GLY A 130 16.73 13.48 -19.16
CA GLY A 130 15.78 14.33 -18.48
C GLY A 130 15.79 15.77 -18.96
N ASN A 131 14.88 16.56 -18.38
CA ASN A 131 14.69 17.97 -18.67
C ASN A 131 14.05 18.66 -17.47
N TYR A 132 14.67 18.55 -16.30
CA TYR A 132 14.13 19.11 -15.06
C TYR A 132 14.05 20.65 -15.11
N LYS A 133 12.83 21.19 -14.95
CA LYS A 133 12.53 22.64 -14.96
C LYS A 133 11.78 23.07 -13.70
N GLY A 134 12.17 22.53 -12.55
CA GLY A 134 11.49 22.77 -11.28
C GLY A 134 10.29 21.84 -11.07
N HIS A 135 9.39 22.25 -10.17
CA HIS A 135 8.25 21.43 -9.75
C HIS A 135 6.97 22.27 -9.63
N PHE A 136 5.84 21.56 -9.51
CA PHE A 136 4.58 22.15 -9.06
C PHE A 136 4.59 22.36 -7.54
N GLY A 137 3.58 23.05 -7.01
CA GLY A 137 3.42 23.24 -5.57
C GLY A 137 3.36 21.91 -4.80
N GLU A 138 3.65 21.99 -3.50
CA GLU A 138 3.47 20.86 -2.58
C GLU A 138 1.99 20.70 -2.23
N GLY A 139 1.58 19.50 -1.80
CA GLY A 139 0.25 19.26 -1.24
C GLY A 139 -0.49 18.09 -1.88
N PRO A 140 -0.84 18.13 -3.18
CA PRO A 140 -1.65 17.08 -3.77
C PRO A 140 -0.85 15.81 -4.06
N THR A 141 -1.45 14.66 -3.73
CA THR A 141 -0.90 13.34 -4.05
C THR A 141 -0.82 13.14 -5.56
N ILE A 142 0.35 12.73 -6.05
CA ILE A 142 0.58 12.37 -7.45
C ILE A 142 -0.16 11.07 -7.74
N GLU A 143 -1.01 11.11 -8.76
CA GLU A 143 -1.56 9.90 -9.36
C GLU A 143 -0.70 9.44 -10.54
N THR A 144 -0.29 8.17 -10.52
CA THR A 144 0.55 7.56 -11.57
C THR A 144 -0.28 6.82 -12.61
N PHE A 145 0.14 6.91 -13.87
CA PHE A 145 -0.46 6.23 -15.01
C PHE A 145 0.61 5.48 -15.81
N VAL A 146 0.34 4.20 -16.09
CA VAL A 146 1.21 3.35 -16.91
C VAL A 146 1.03 3.69 -18.39
N MET A 147 2.12 4.06 -19.06
CA MET A 147 2.12 4.31 -20.50
C MET A 147 2.06 2.99 -21.29
N PRO A 148 1.61 3.00 -22.57
CA PRO A 148 1.64 1.80 -23.41
C PRO A 148 3.02 1.11 -23.45
N SER A 149 4.10 1.90 -23.52
CA SER A 149 5.50 1.47 -23.43
C SER A 149 5.90 0.86 -22.08
N GLY A 150 5.16 1.15 -21.02
CA GLY A 150 5.36 0.55 -19.70
C GLY A 150 4.63 -0.78 -19.51
N LYS A 151 3.60 -1.09 -20.31
CA LYS A 151 2.84 -2.34 -20.17
C LYS A 151 3.75 -3.54 -20.47
N GLY A 152 3.87 -4.44 -19.49
CA GLY A 152 4.74 -5.63 -19.60
C GLY A 152 6.25 -5.32 -19.53
N HIS A 153 6.65 -4.08 -19.28
CA HIS A 153 8.06 -3.75 -19.11
C HIS A 153 8.60 -4.37 -17.81
N PRO A 154 9.78 -5.04 -17.80
CA PRO A 154 10.29 -5.73 -16.62
C PRO A 154 10.40 -4.86 -15.34
N ILE A 155 10.67 -3.57 -15.50
CA ILE A 155 10.71 -2.60 -14.38
C ILE A 155 9.36 -2.52 -13.64
N LEU A 156 8.25 -2.64 -14.36
CA LEU A 156 6.90 -2.55 -13.80
C LEU A 156 6.30 -3.92 -13.46
N ASP A 157 7.07 -5.01 -13.59
CA ASP A 157 6.57 -6.36 -13.28
C ASP A 157 6.21 -6.51 -11.79
N GLY A 158 4.94 -6.87 -11.57
CA GLY A 158 4.36 -6.96 -10.24
C GLY A 158 4.41 -5.64 -9.46
N VAL A 159 4.48 -4.47 -10.10
CA VAL A 159 4.43 -3.17 -9.40
C VAL A 159 2.98 -2.71 -9.26
N GLY A 160 2.49 -2.59 -8.03
CA GLY A 160 1.16 -2.02 -7.74
C GLY A 160 1.09 -0.51 -8.02
N LYS A 161 -0.10 0.09 -7.87
CA LYS A 161 -0.28 1.55 -8.01
C LYS A 161 0.63 2.27 -7.00
N ILE A 162 1.38 3.27 -7.47
CA ILE A 162 2.24 4.11 -6.64
C ILE A 162 1.52 5.43 -6.42
N ARG A 163 1.54 5.91 -5.17
CA ARG A 163 1.05 7.24 -4.79
C ARG A 163 2.18 7.95 -4.04
N SER A 164 2.41 9.22 -4.34
CA SER A 164 3.47 10.01 -3.72
C SER A 164 2.94 11.38 -3.35
N ARG A 165 3.30 11.87 -2.16
CA ARG A 165 2.92 13.22 -1.67
C ARG A 165 3.95 14.30 -1.98
N TYR A 166 5.05 13.92 -2.62
CA TYR A 166 6.11 14.85 -2.95
C TYR A 166 5.79 15.62 -4.23
N SER A 167 6.43 16.77 -4.43
CA SER A 167 6.14 17.68 -5.55
C SER A 167 6.29 16.98 -6.91
N LEU A 168 5.33 17.19 -7.81
CA LEU A 168 5.40 16.75 -9.20
C LEU A 168 6.46 17.57 -9.95
N TYR A 169 7.37 16.93 -10.68
CA TYR A 169 8.41 17.64 -11.44
C TYR A 169 7.92 18.05 -12.82
N ARG A 170 8.37 19.22 -13.29
CA ARG A 170 8.18 19.68 -14.67
C ARG A 170 9.32 19.11 -15.51
N THR A 171 9.05 18.03 -16.24
CA THR A 171 10.06 17.25 -16.98
C THR A 171 9.75 17.14 -18.47
N ALA A 172 8.54 17.51 -18.90
CA ALA A 172 8.17 17.42 -20.32
C ALA A 172 8.82 18.53 -21.17
N PRO A 173 9.29 18.23 -22.41
CA PRO A 173 9.53 16.89 -22.94
C PRO A 173 10.84 16.29 -22.39
N VAL A 174 10.89 14.96 -22.24
CA VAL A 174 12.15 14.21 -22.05
C VAL A 174 12.84 13.98 -23.40
N ALA A 175 14.08 13.48 -23.39
CA ALA A 175 14.85 13.22 -24.60
C ALA A 175 14.13 12.25 -25.56
N LYS A 176 14.34 12.43 -26.87
CA LYS A 176 13.66 11.64 -27.92
C LYS A 176 14.04 10.16 -27.92
N ASP A 177 15.21 9.84 -27.38
CA ASP A 177 15.75 8.49 -27.22
C ASP A 177 15.39 7.88 -25.84
N ALA A 178 14.59 8.57 -25.03
CA ALA A 178 14.05 8.04 -23.79
C ALA A 178 12.67 7.39 -24.00
N THR A 179 12.43 6.27 -23.32
CA THR A 179 11.14 5.58 -23.33
C THR A 179 10.42 5.81 -22.00
N VAL A 180 9.34 6.60 -22.03
CA VAL A 180 8.54 6.89 -20.82
C VAL A 180 7.72 5.66 -20.42
N LEU A 181 7.85 5.21 -19.17
CA LEU A 181 7.11 4.08 -18.62
C LEU A 181 5.90 4.55 -17.79
N LEU A 182 6.10 5.61 -17.00
CA LEU A 182 5.08 6.20 -16.14
C LEU A 182 4.94 7.69 -16.41
N THR A 183 3.69 8.17 -16.39
CA THR A 183 3.36 9.59 -16.27
C THR A 183 2.54 9.82 -15.02
N GLY A 184 2.43 11.07 -14.58
CA GLY A 184 1.57 11.40 -13.45
C GLY A 184 1.17 12.84 -13.42
N GLY A 185 0.17 13.14 -12.61
CA GLY A 185 -0.42 14.46 -12.48
C GLY A 185 -0.97 14.69 -11.09
N THR A 186 -1.20 15.96 -10.80
CA THR A 186 -1.96 16.45 -9.65
C THR A 186 -3.16 17.26 -10.16
N PRO A 187 -4.18 17.53 -9.32
CA PRO A 187 -5.27 18.44 -9.67
C PRO A 187 -4.78 19.81 -10.18
N ASP A 188 -3.65 20.29 -9.65
CA ASP A 188 -3.08 21.61 -9.98
C ASP A 188 -2.12 21.60 -11.17
N SER A 189 -1.83 20.42 -11.73
CA SER A 189 -0.78 20.29 -12.75
C SER A 189 -1.21 20.76 -14.14
N GLY A 190 -2.52 20.81 -14.41
CA GLY A 190 -3.07 21.12 -15.74
C GLY A 190 -2.68 20.10 -16.84
N GLY A 191 -2.05 18.98 -16.48
CA GLY A 191 -1.57 17.98 -17.43
C GLY A 191 -0.54 17.03 -16.81
N ARG A 192 -0.34 15.88 -17.45
CA ARG A 192 0.59 14.86 -16.95
C ARG A 192 2.04 15.20 -17.30
N GLN A 193 2.95 14.78 -16.42
CA GLN A 193 4.40 14.86 -16.61
C GLN A 193 5.01 13.45 -16.66
N PRO A 194 6.08 13.24 -17.44
CA PRO A 194 6.90 12.04 -17.34
C PRO A 194 7.43 11.85 -15.91
N LEU A 195 7.11 10.70 -15.32
CA LEU A 195 7.55 10.33 -13.98
C LEU A 195 8.72 9.37 -14.02
N ALA A 196 8.68 8.34 -14.86
CA ALA A 196 9.73 7.34 -14.95
C ALA A 196 9.98 6.94 -16.40
N TRP A 197 11.24 6.80 -16.77
CA TRP A 197 11.65 6.46 -18.13
C TRP A 197 12.97 5.70 -18.16
N THR A 198 13.18 4.99 -19.26
CA THR A 198 14.44 4.31 -19.57
C THR A 198 15.15 4.99 -20.73
N ARG A 199 16.46 4.80 -20.81
CA ARG A 199 17.31 5.29 -21.91
C ARG A 199 18.53 4.40 -22.05
N GLU A 200 19.10 4.34 -23.25
CA GLU A 200 20.44 3.80 -23.47
C GLU A 200 21.46 4.94 -23.50
N HIS A 201 22.51 4.85 -22.69
CA HIS A 201 23.61 5.81 -22.65
C HIS A 201 24.92 5.06 -22.83
N ARG A 202 25.60 5.29 -23.97
CA ARG A 202 26.87 4.63 -24.33
C ARG A 202 26.81 3.10 -24.25
N GLY A 203 25.68 2.51 -24.69
CA GLY A 203 25.43 1.07 -24.65
C GLY A 203 24.96 0.54 -23.28
N GLY A 204 24.98 1.37 -22.24
CA GLY A 204 24.46 1.07 -20.92
C GLY A 204 22.98 1.39 -20.77
N ARG A 205 22.28 0.65 -19.90
CA ARG A 205 20.89 0.93 -19.55
C ARG A 205 20.81 1.90 -18.38
N VAL A 206 20.02 2.96 -18.57
CA VAL A 206 19.70 3.96 -17.56
C VAL A 206 18.20 3.93 -17.30
N PHE A 207 17.82 3.99 -16.02
CA PHE A 207 16.46 4.25 -15.58
C PHE A 207 16.46 5.49 -14.69
N TYR A 208 15.53 6.40 -14.94
CA TYR A 208 15.27 7.53 -14.07
C TYR A 208 13.81 7.54 -13.62
N THR A 209 13.58 7.95 -12.37
CA THR A 209 12.26 8.32 -11.88
C THR A 209 12.31 9.63 -11.08
N SER A 210 11.36 10.53 -11.32
CA SER A 210 11.14 11.73 -10.50
C SER A 210 10.37 11.44 -9.21
N LEU A 211 9.88 10.22 -9.00
CA LEU A 211 9.40 9.73 -7.71
C LEU A 211 10.58 9.39 -6.79
N GLY A 212 10.31 9.09 -5.53
CA GLY A 212 11.32 8.63 -4.58
C GLY A 212 11.69 9.69 -3.56
N GLY A 213 10.71 10.38 -2.97
CA GLY A 213 10.95 11.04 -1.69
C GLY A 213 11.07 10.00 -0.56
N VAL A 214 11.53 10.41 0.63
CA VAL A 214 11.86 9.51 1.75
C VAL A 214 10.75 8.50 2.07
N GLU A 215 9.49 8.95 2.11
CA GLU A 215 8.36 8.09 2.44
C GLU A 215 8.00 7.11 1.31
N ASP A 216 8.32 7.43 0.05
CA ASP A 216 8.04 6.54 -1.09
C ASP A 216 8.85 5.24 -0.96
N PHE A 217 10.03 5.27 -0.34
CA PHE A 217 10.82 4.06 -0.06
C PHE A 217 10.17 3.11 0.95
N GLY A 218 9.19 3.59 1.73
CA GLY A 218 8.33 2.74 2.56
C GLY A 218 7.19 2.08 1.78
N HIS A 219 6.89 2.57 0.56
CA HIS A 219 5.83 2.05 -0.29
C HIS A 219 6.34 0.83 -1.09
N ARG A 220 5.77 -0.36 -0.84
CA ARG A 220 6.28 -1.62 -1.40
C ARG A 220 6.30 -1.65 -2.94
N ALA A 221 5.28 -1.09 -3.60
CA ALA A 221 5.30 -0.99 -5.07
C ALA A 221 6.45 -0.10 -5.61
N PHE A 222 6.77 1.03 -4.96
CA PHE A 222 7.89 1.88 -5.37
C PHE A 222 9.23 1.17 -5.13
N ALA A 223 9.41 0.55 -3.96
CA ALA A 223 10.61 -0.22 -3.64
C ALA A 223 10.82 -1.37 -4.64
N ARG A 224 9.75 -2.08 -5.02
CA ARG A 224 9.79 -3.11 -6.07
C ARG A 224 10.17 -2.54 -7.44
N MET A 225 9.60 -1.40 -7.84
CA MET A 225 9.96 -0.75 -9.10
C MET A 225 11.45 -0.40 -9.13
N ALA A 226 11.98 0.19 -8.05
CA ALA A 226 13.39 0.52 -7.93
C ALA A 226 14.29 -0.72 -7.95
N ALA A 227 13.88 -1.81 -7.27
CA ALA A 227 14.59 -3.08 -7.30
C ALA A 227 14.60 -3.71 -8.71
N ASN A 228 13.43 -3.82 -9.35
CA ASN A 228 13.32 -4.30 -10.73
C ASN A 228 14.18 -3.46 -11.68
N ALA A 229 14.24 -2.13 -11.49
CA ALA A 229 15.10 -1.25 -12.28
C ALA A 229 16.58 -1.60 -12.14
N LEU A 230 17.08 -1.88 -10.92
CA LEU A 230 18.48 -2.26 -10.71
C LEU A 230 18.86 -3.55 -11.44
N PHE A 231 18.00 -4.58 -11.40
CA PHE A 231 18.23 -5.82 -12.14
C PHE A 231 18.14 -5.59 -13.66
N TRP A 232 17.15 -4.81 -14.11
CA TRP A 232 16.95 -4.51 -15.53
C TRP A 232 18.11 -3.71 -16.12
N THR A 233 18.61 -2.69 -15.42
CA THR A 233 19.76 -1.90 -15.86
C THR A 233 21.01 -2.76 -15.94
N ALA A 234 21.18 -3.69 -14.99
CA ALA A 234 22.28 -4.65 -14.96
C ALA A 234 22.18 -5.79 -15.98
N ASN A 235 21.15 -5.82 -16.85
CA ASN A 235 20.89 -6.93 -17.78
C ASN A 235 20.74 -8.29 -17.07
N ARG A 236 20.21 -8.31 -15.84
CA ARG A 236 20.03 -9.52 -15.04
C ARG A 236 18.54 -9.81 -14.83
N PRO A 237 18.12 -11.10 -14.82
CA PRO A 237 16.78 -11.45 -14.37
C PRO A 237 16.59 -11.04 -12.91
N VAL A 238 15.37 -10.64 -12.55
CA VAL A 238 15.05 -10.27 -11.17
C VAL A 238 15.10 -11.53 -10.31
N ALA A 239 16.07 -11.60 -9.39
CA ALA A 239 16.24 -12.73 -8.49
C ALA A 239 15.59 -12.41 -7.12
N ARG A 240 14.28 -12.68 -7.00
CA ARG A 240 13.53 -12.51 -5.74
C ARG A 240 13.79 -13.69 -4.80
N LYS A 241 13.94 -13.40 -3.51
CA LYS A 241 13.96 -14.40 -2.46
C LYS A 241 12.55 -14.93 -2.20
N GLU A 242 12.46 -16.18 -1.78
CA GLU A 242 11.20 -16.71 -1.28
C GLU A 242 10.80 -15.94 -0.02
N PRO A 243 9.56 -15.43 0.04
CA PRO A 243 9.14 -14.67 1.20
C PRO A 243 8.89 -15.63 2.38
N PRO A 244 9.08 -15.21 3.63
CA PRO A 244 8.89 -16.07 4.80
C PRO A 244 7.51 -16.73 4.83
N ALA A 245 7.40 -17.92 5.42
CA ALA A 245 6.12 -18.56 5.65
C ALA A 245 5.18 -17.63 6.44
N LEU A 246 3.88 -17.70 6.18
CA LEU A 246 2.91 -16.92 6.94
C LEU A 246 2.67 -17.59 8.29
N GLU A 247 2.89 -16.86 9.37
CA GLU A 247 2.49 -17.30 10.70
C GLU A 247 0.96 -17.55 10.72
N PRO A 248 0.48 -18.67 11.26
CA PRO A 248 -0.95 -18.89 11.45
C PRO A 248 -1.56 -17.80 12.33
N ARG A 249 -2.81 -17.42 12.07
CA ARG A 249 -3.52 -16.52 12.98
C ARG A 249 -3.74 -17.23 14.32
N MET A 250 -3.58 -16.50 15.42
CA MET A 250 -3.96 -16.97 16.75
C MET A 250 -5.49 -17.13 16.85
N LYS A 251 -5.95 -18.37 17.05
CA LYS A 251 -7.34 -18.69 17.39
C LYS A 251 -7.41 -18.96 18.89
N LYS A 252 -8.23 -18.20 19.61
CA LYS A 252 -8.53 -18.43 21.02
C LYS A 252 -9.98 -18.84 21.20
N GLU A 253 -10.20 -19.78 22.12
CA GLU A 253 -11.54 -20.07 22.63
C GLU A 253 -12.02 -18.93 23.50
N GLY A 254 -13.33 -18.67 23.48
CA GLY A 254 -13.94 -17.57 24.21
C GLY A 254 -15.16 -17.01 23.51
N MET A 255 -16.09 -16.46 24.29
CA MET A 255 -17.30 -15.82 23.80
C MET A 255 -17.20 -14.31 24.03
N LEU A 256 -17.42 -13.53 22.98
CA LEU A 256 -17.74 -12.12 23.09
C LEU A 256 -19.19 -11.99 23.53
N ARG A 257 -19.45 -11.29 24.64
CA ARG A 257 -20.80 -10.92 25.08
C ARG A 257 -21.12 -9.51 24.65
N LEU A 258 -21.87 -9.39 23.57
CA LEU A 258 -22.06 -8.13 22.86
C LEU A 258 -23.43 -7.56 23.20
N ALA A 259 -23.45 -6.57 24.10
CA ALA A 259 -24.60 -5.70 24.27
C ALA A 259 -24.68 -4.76 23.06
N MET A 260 -25.77 -4.86 22.31
CA MET A 260 -25.94 -4.14 21.05
C MET A 260 -27.28 -3.39 21.03
N ARG A 261 -27.32 -2.35 20.19
CA ARG A 261 -28.49 -1.56 19.84
C ARG A 261 -28.99 -1.97 18.47
N THR A 262 -30.28 -2.22 18.33
CA THR A 262 -30.95 -2.46 17.05
C THR A 262 -32.23 -1.64 16.99
N ARG A 263 -32.88 -1.59 15.82
CA ARG A 263 -34.21 -1.01 15.68
C ARG A 263 -35.17 -2.04 15.12
N VAL A 264 -36.38 -2.10 15.69
CA VAL A 264 -37.46 -2.97 15.22
C VAL A 264 -38.72 -2.15 14.92
N PRO A 265 -39.58 -2.58 13.97
CA PRO A 265 -40.85 -1.91 13.72
C PRO A 265 -41.71 -1.85 14.98
N ALA A 266 -42.26 -0.68 15.28
CA ALA A 266 -43.06 -0.39 16.48
C ALA A 266 -44.59 -0.52 16.25
N GLY A 267 -45.02 -0.85 15.02
CA GLY A 267 -46.43 -1.01 14.64
C GLY A 267 -46.62 -1.93 13.43
N THR A 268 -47.87 -2.19 13.05
CA THR A 268 -48.24 -3.11 11.94
C THR A 268 -47.85 -2.61 10.56
N ASP A 269 -47.61 -1.30 10.44
CA ASP A 269 -47.52 -0.59 9.16
C ASP A 269 -46.04 -0.39 8.73
N GLY A 270 -45.08 -0.76 9.59
CA GLY A 270 -43.64 -0.69 9.33
C GLY A 270 -43.02 0.72 9.30
N ALA A 271 -43.82 1.78 9.49
CA ALA A 271 -43.37 3.16 9.41
C ALA A 271 -42.61 3.64 10.66
N ASP A 272 -43.09 3.26 11.85
CA ASP A 272 -42.46 3.62 13.13
C ASP A 272 -41.48 2.55 13.58
N TRP A 273 -40.32 2.98 14.12
CA TRP A 273 -39.26 2.10 14.59
C TRP A 273 -38.89 2.44 16.03
N ARG A 274 -38.77 1.42 16.88
CA ARG A 274 -38.32 1.56 18.26
C ARG A 274 -36.90 1.03 18.41
N GLU A 275 -36.14 1.66 19.29
CA GLU A 275 -34.84 1.18 19.71
C GLU A 275 -35.00 -0.03 20.64
N GLU A 276 -34.15 -1.04 20.45
CA GLU A 276 -34.13 -2.24 21.27
C GLU A 276 -32.69 -2.62 21.60
N SER A 277 -32.45 -2.96 22.87
CA SER A 277 -31.17 -3.50 23.32
C SER A 277 -31.22 -5.02 23.24
N ILE A 278 -30.23 -5.62 22.57
CA ILE A 278 -30.09 -7.06 22.42
C ILE A 278 -28.73 -7.51 22.95
N LEU A 279 -28.67 -8.72 23.49
CA LEU A 279 -27.42 -9.37 23.88
C LEU A 279 -27.15 -10.51 22.91
N GLN A 280 -25.98 -10.51 22.28
CA GLN A 280 -25.51 -11.61 21.44
C GLN A 280 -24.21 -12.20 21.97
N GLU A 281 -24.03 -13.51 21.79
CA GLU A 281 -22.78 -14.19 22.12
C GLU A 281 -22.11 -14.71 20.85
N TRP A 282 -20.92 -14.20 20.53
CA TRP A 282 -20.15 -14.58 19.35
C TRP A 282 -18.83 -15.24 19.76
N ARG A 283 -18.40 -16.30 19.07
CA ARG A 283 -17.09 -16.91 19.35
C ARG A 283 -15.96 -16.01 18.85
N ALA A 284 -14.90 -15.87 19.66
CA ALA A 284 -13.79 -14.98 19.33
C ALA A 284 -13.03 -15.39 18.07
N HIS A 285 -12.68 -16.67 17.96
CA HIS A 285 -11.96 -17.18 16.78
C HIS A 285 -12.79 -17.14 15.48
N GLU A 286 -14.13 -17.14 15.58
CA GLU A 286 -15.05 -17.04 14.43
C GLU A 286 -15.46 -15.59 14.10
N THR A 287 -14.86 -14.60 14.78
CA THR A 287 -15.18 -13.17 14.61
C THR A 287 -13.99 -12.41 14.03
N ALA A 288 -14.30 -11.45 13.16
CA ALA A 288 -13.36 -10.48 12.60
C ALA A 288 -13.82 -9.05 12.84
N ILE A 289 -12.86 -8.14 12.96
CA ILE A 289 -13.06 -6.70 12.86
C ILE A 289 -12.54 -6.25 11.49
N ILE A 290 -13.36 -5.54 10.74
CA ILE A 290 -12.95 -4.83 9.52
C ILE A 290 -12.71 -3.36 9.88
N VAL A 291 -11.48 -2.89 9.62
CA VAL A 291 -11.09 -1.49 9.68
C VAL A 291 -11.25 -0.89 8.28
N CYS A 292 -12.37 -0.22 8.04
CA CYS A 292 -12.75 0.30 6.74
C CYS A 292 -12.13 1.69 6.49
N ASP A 293 -11.30 1.79 5.46
CA ASP A 293 -10.93 3.07 4.83
C ASP A 293 -10.40 4.15 5.81
N MET A 294 -9.75 3.74 6.90
CA MET A 294 -9.07 4.65 7.84
C MET A 294 -7.75 5.14 7.23
N TRP A 295 -7.82 6.06 6.27
CA TRP A 295 -6.65 6.55 5.54
C TRP A 295 -5.78 7.53 6.34
N ASP A 296 -4.55 7.72 5.90
CA ASP A 296 -3.59 8.68 6.47
C ASP A 296 -3.85 10.14 6.11
N ARG A 297 -4.73 10.40 5.14
CA ARG A 297 -5.21 11.73 4.75
C ARG A 297 -6.45 11.62 3.89
N HIS A 298 -7.31 12.63 3.95
CA HIS A 298 -8.42 12.81 3.04
C HIS A 298 -8.33 14.17 2.31
N TRP A 299 -9.02 14.33 1.18
CA TRP A 299 -9.05 15.63 0.47
C TRP A 299 -9.85 16.69 1.22
N CYS A 300 -10.76 16.25 2.09
CA CYS A 300 -11.50 17.11 3.01
C CYS A 300 -10.74 17.18 4.33
N GLU A 301 -10.34 18.38 4.75
CA GLU A 301 -9.60 18.60 6.00
C GLU A 301 -10.45 18.20 7.22
N PHE A 302 -11.74 18.50 7.17
CA PHE A 302 -12.70 18.11 8.21
C PHE A 302 -12.74 16.59 8.43
N ALA A 303 -12.78 15.81 7.36
CA ALA A 303 -12.76 14.34 7.45
C ALA A 303 -11.41 13.83 7.98
N THR A 304 -10.30 14.45 7.57
CA THR A 304 -8.95 14.10 8.08
C THR A 304 -8.88 14.26 9.60
N GLN A 305 -9.34 15.39 10.14
CA GLN A 305 -9.31 15.65 11.59
C GLN A 305 -10.16 14.65 12.39
N ARG A 306 -11.29 14.21 11.83
CA ARG A 306 -12.16 13.21 12.47
C ARG A 306 -11.53 11.82 12.48
N VAL A 307 -10.89 11.44 11.37
CA VAL A 307 -10.08 10.21 11.29
C VAL A 307 -8.95 10.25 12.33
N ASP A 308 -8.21 11.35 12.42
CA ASP A 308 -7.10 11.53 13.37
C ASP A 308 -7.58 11.38 14.83
N GLY A 309 -8.76 11.93 15.15
CA GLY A 309 -9.35 11.84 16.49
C GLY A 309 -9.79 10.42 16.89
N MET A 310 -10.24 9.60 15.94
CA MET A 310 -10.72 8.23 16.22
C MET A 310 -9.61 7.17 16.20
N ALA A 311 -8.58 7.36 15.38
CA ALA A 311 -7.59 6.33 15.11
C ALA A 311 -6.88 5.76 16.36
N PRO A 312 -6.48 6.56 17.38
CA PRO A 312 -5.87 6.02 18.60
C PRO A 312 -6.80 5.09 19.38
N ARG A 313 -8.07 5.49 19.56
CA ARG A 313 -9.08 4.70 20.28
C ARG A 313 -9.45 3.42 19.53
N MET A 314 -9.48 3.46 18.19
CA MET A 314 -9.56 2.25 17.38
C MET A 314 -8.40 1.31 17.66
N ASN A 315 -7.17 1.82 17.68
CA ASN A 315 -5.98 0.98 17.90
C ASN A 315 -5.97 0.30 19.28
N GLU A 316 -6.45 0.97 20.33
CA GLU A 316 -6.63 0.38 21.66
C GLU A 316 -7.61 -0.81 21.61
N LEU A 317 -8.78 -0.61 20.99
CA LEU A 317 -9.77 -1.67 20.85
C LEU A 317 -9.23 -2.84 20.02
N LEU A 318 -8.59 -2.56 18.88
CA LEU A 318 -8.01 -3.58 18.02
C LEU A 318 -6.94 -4.39 18.75
N THR A 319 -6.15 -3.74 19.61
CA THR A 319 -5.16 -4.43 20.45
C THR A 319 -5.83 -5.41 21.43
N ALA A 320 -6.88 -4.97 22.12
CA ALA A 320 -7.65 -5.84 23.01
C ALA A 320 -8.32 -7.01 22.26
N ALA A 321 -8.95 -6.72 21.12
CA ALA A 321 -9.64 -7.73 20.30
C ALA A 321 -8.67 -8.78 19.74
N ARG A 322 -7.48 -8.38 19.25
CA ARG A 322 -6.42 -9.31 18.84
C ARG A 322 -6.02 -10.22 20.02
N GLY A 323 -5.84 -9.64 21.21
CA GLY A 323 -5.50 -10.38 22.43
C GLY A 323 -6.54 -11.44 22.82
N ALA A 324 -7.82 -11.19 22.51
CA ALA A 324 -8.93 -12.12 22.68
C ALA A 324 -9.07 -13.15 21.54
N GLY A 325 -8.23 -13.06 20.50
CA GLY A 325 -8.24 -13.98 19.36
C GLY A 325 -9.19 -13.58 18.23
N VAL A 326 -9.65 -12.32 18.16
CA VAL A 326 -10.44 -11.76 17.04
C VAL A 326 -9.53 -11.38 15.86
N MET A 327 -9.98 -11.58 14.62
CA MET A 327 -9.21 -11.23 13.42
C MET A 327 -9.27 -9.72 13.24
N VAL A 328 -8.17 -9.09 12.85
CA VAL A 328 -8.22 -7.74 12.32
C VAL A 328 -7.91 -7.78 10.82
N VAL A 329 -8.84 -7.28 10.01
CA VAL A 329 -8.64 -7.06 8.59
C VAL A 329 -8.68 -5.57 8.31
N HIS A 330 -7.59 -5.05 7.76
CA HIS A 330 -7.47 -3.66 7.35
C HIS A 330 -7.86 -3.53 5.89
N CYS A 331 -8.78 -2.61 5.60
CA CYS A 331 -9.26 -2.38 4.25
C CYS A 331 -9.01 -0.93 3.80
N PRO A 332 -7.74 -0.52 3.59
CA PRO A 332 -7.42 0.83 3.15
C PRO A 332 -7.52 0.94 1.63
N SER A 333 -8.73 1.14 1.11
CA SER A 333 -9.01 1.05 -0.33
C SER A 333 -8.12 1.96 -1.16
N GLU A 334 -7.77 1.49 -2.36
CA GLU A 334 -6.91 2.16 -3.35
C GLU A 334 -5.45 2.40 -2.94
N THR A 335 -5.03 1.85 -1.79
CA THR A 335 -3.67 1.97 -1.27
C THR A 335 -2.93 0.63 -1.17
N LEU A 336 -3.50 -0.46 -1.69
CA LEU A 336 -2.90 -1.80 -1.60
C LEU A 336 -1.47 -1.90 -2.17
N GLY A 337 -1.08 -1.01 -3.09
CA GLY A 337 0.30 -0.93 -3.57
C GLY A 337 1.32 -0.62 -2.45
N PHE A 338 0.92 0.10 -1.41
CA PHE A 338 1.75 0.38 -0.24
C PHE A 338 2.05 -0.90 0.54
N TYR A 339 1.05 -1.80 0.62
CA TYR A 339 1.07 -3.05 1.39
C TYR A 339 1.46 -4.27 0.57
N GLN A 340 1.90 -4.07 -0.67
CA GLN A 340 2.22 -5.16 -1.56
C GLN A 340 3.25 -6.12 -0.94
N ASP A 341 3.00 -7.43 -1.09
CA ASP A 341 3.83 -8.53 -0.58
C ASP A 341 4.00 -8.60 0.95
N THR A 342 3.40 -7.70 1.71
CA THR A 342 3.40 -7.80 3.17
C THR A 342 2.75 -9.12 3.60
N PRO A 343 3.13 -9.68 4.77
CA PRO A 343 2.49 -10.88 5.30
C PRO A 343 0.97 -10.75 5.36
N ALA A 344 0.45 -9.59 5.80
CA ALA A 344 -0.97 -9.33 5.91
C ALA A 344 -1.69 -9.29 4.54
N ARG A 345 -1.06 -8.73 3.49
CA ARG A 345 -1.62 -8.79 2.12
C ARG A 345 -1.59 -10.21 1.56
N ARG A 346 -0.48 -10.91 1.72
CA ARG A 346 -0.32 -12.31 1.28
C ARG A 346 -1.33 -13.24 1.96
N ARG A 347 -1.66 -12.99 3.24
CA ARG A 347 -2.66 -13.76 3.99
C ARG A 347 -4.05 -13.69 3.38
N MET A 348 -4.45 -12.55 2.81
CA MET A 348 -5.74 -12.44 2.12
C MET A 348 -5.73 -13.10 0.73
N LEU A 349 -4.55 -13.29 0.14
CA LEU A 349 -4.37 -13.91 -1.17
C LEU A 349 -4.11 -15.43 -1.11
N SER A 350 -3.73 -15.96 0.06
CA SER A 350 -3.43 -17.39 0.23
C SER A 350 -4.63 -18.34 0.11
N PRO A 351 -5.87 -17.96 0.44
CA PRO A 351 -7.00 -18.88 0.36
C PRO A 351 -7.34 -19.28 -1.07
N THR A 352 -7.93 -20.47 -1.21
CA THR A 352 -8.58 -20.84 -2.48
C THR A 352 -9.79 -19.93 -2.70
N PRO A 353 -9.93 -19.26 -3.86
CA PRO A 353 -11.07 -18.39 -4.12
C PRO A 353 -12.40 -19.13 -3.99
N VAL A 354 -13.31 -18.57 -3.20
CA VAL A 354 -14.69 -19.04 -3.04
C VAL A 354 -15.63 -18.01 -3.68
N THR A 355 -16.58 -18.50 -4.48
CA THR A 355 -17.63 -17.65 -5.03
C THR A 355 -18.77 -17.55 -4.02
N PRO A 356 -19.07 -16.37 -3.45
CA PRO A 356 -20.14 -16.23 -2.48
C PRO A 356 -21.52 -16.29 -3.14
N GLU A 357 -22.48 -16.91 -2.46
CA GLU A 357 -23.89 -16.91 -2.83
C GLU A 357 -24.63 -15.73 -2.19
N MET A 358 -25.65 -15.20 -2.86
CA MET A 358 -26.56 -14.22 -2.27
C MET A 358 -27.60 -14.96 -1.44
N VAL A 359 -27.41 -14.99 -0.12
CA VAL A 359 -28.26 -15.74 0.81
C VAL A 359 -29.28 -14.87 1.55
N ARG A 360 -29.08 -13.54 1.56
CA ARG A 360 -30.03 -12.58 2.11
C ARG A 360 -30.40 -11.55 1.04
N ASP A 361 -31.68 -11.25 0.93
CA ASP A 361 -32.19 -10.14 0.13
C ASP A 361 -32.78 -9.08 1.05
N VAL A 362 -32.35 -7.84 0.84
CA VAL A 362 -32.71 -6.68 1.67
C VAL A 362 -33.03 -5.53 0.74
N VAL A 363 -34.26 -5.04 0.86
CA VAL A 363 -34.72 -3.81 0.23
C VAL A 363 -34.41 -2.66 1.18
N GLU A 364 -33.51 -1.79 0.76
CA GLU A 364 -33.05 -0.65 1.53
C GLU A 364 -33.62 0.64 0.94
N PRO A 365 -34.24 1.53 1.74
CA PRO A 365 -34.63 2.84 1.26
C PRO A 365 -33.41 3.76 1.05
N PRO A 366 -33.59 4.93 0.42
CA PRO A 366 -32.53 5.94 0.36
C PRO A 366 -31.97 6.29 1.74
N LEU A 367 -30.70 6.70 1.77
CA LEU A 367 -30.04 7.14 3.01
C LEU A 367 -30.75 8.36 3.61
N PRO A 368 -30.74 8.52 4.95
CA PRO A 368 -31.43 9.60 5.65
C PRO A 368 -30.67 10.94 5.63
N ILE A 369 -29.72 11.08 4.69
CA ILE A 369 -28.89 12.26 4.46
C ILE A 369 -28.69 12.46 2.96
N ASP A 370 -28.38 13.69 2.57
CA ASP A 370 -27.91 14.02 1.23
C ASP A 370 -26.38 14.17 1.25
N ASP A 371 -25.70 13.23 0.58
CA ASP A 371 -24.25 13.18 0.40
C ASP A 371 -23.83 13.45 -1.06
N SER A 372 -24.72 14.02 -1.87
CA SER A 372 -24.51 14.23 -3.31
C SER A 372 -23.41 15.26 -3.63
N ASP A 373 -23.04 16.12 -2.67
CA ASP A 373 -21.93 17.06 -2.77
C ASP A 373 -20.56 16.44 -2.36
N GLY A 374 -20.55 15.16 -1.99
CA GLY A 374 -19.37 14.47 -1.47
C GLY A 374 -19.14 14.66 0.02
N GLY A 375 -20.02 15.36 0.73
CA GLY A 375 -20.09 15.42 2.20
C GLY A 375 -19.04 16.28 2.89
N CYS A 376 -18.20 17.03 2.17
CA CYS A 376 -17.21 17.92 2.77
C CYS A 376 -17.83 19.31 3.04
N PRO A 377 -17.79 19.83 4.27
CA PRO A 377 -18.32 21.17 4.57
C PRO A 377 -17.48 22.34 4.02
N GLY A 378 -16.21 22.10 3.67
CA GLY A 378 -15.28 23.12 3.23
C GLY A 378 -15.19 23.30 1.70
N PRO A 379 -14.40 24.27 1.22
CA PRO A 379 -14.28 24.59 -0.21
C PRO A 379 -13.39 23.62 -1.00
N GLU A 380 -12.85 22.58 -0.35
CA GLU A 380 -11.93 21.62 -0.95
C GLU A 380 -12.59 20.85 -2.10
N LYS A 381 -11.78 20.53 -3.11
CA LYS A 381 -12.21 19.71 -4.24
C LYS A 381 -11.71 18.28 -4.06
N PHE A 382 -12.50 17.33 -4.54
CA PHE A 382 -12.11 15.93 -4.52
C PHE A 382 -10.78 15.70 -5.25
N TYR A 383 -9.88 14.98 -4.58
CA TYR A 383 -8.73 14.31 -5.17
C TYR A 383 -8.38 13.10 -4.28
N PRO A 384 -7.71 12.07 -4.81
CA PRO A 384 -7.47 10.87 -4.03
C PRO A 384 -6.23 11.07 -3.13
N ALA A 385 -6.40 11.80 -2.03
CA ALA A 385 -5.33 12.31 -1.17
C ALA A 385 -4.57 11.24 -0.38
N TRP A 386 -5.25 10.14 -0.04
CA TRP A 386 -4.70 9.03 0.75
C TRP A 386 -3.55 8.32 0.05
N SER A 387 -2.63 7.81 0.86
CA SER A 387 -1.50 6.98 0.40
C SER A 387 -1.42 5.63 1.09
N ARG A 388 -1.98 5.50 2.30
CA ARG A 388 -1.98 4.30 3.14
C ARG A 388 -3.04 4.41 4.26
N GLN A 389 -3.15 3.39 5.11
CA GLN A 389 -3.84 3.46 6.40
C GLN A 389 -3.18 4.48 7.34
N HIS A 390 -4.01 5.10 8.18
CA HIS A 390 -3.59 6.00 9.24
C HIS A 390 -2.52 5.36 10.15
N PRO A 391 -1.37 6.01 10.38
CA PRO A 391 -0.23 5.41 11.08
C PRO A 391 -0.48 5.11 12.56
N ALA A 392 -1.47 5.75 13.20
CA ALA A 392 -1.86 5.42 14.58
C ALA A 392 -2.59 4.06 14.70
N ILE A 393 -3.02 3.45 13.59
CA ILE A 393 -3.62 2.12 13.58
C ILE A 393 -2.54 1.12 13.14
N GLU A 394 -2.01 0.40 14.12
CA GLU A 394 -0.93 -0.56 13.90
C GLU A 394 -1.46 -1.79 13.16
N ILE A 395 -0.64 -2.29 12.24
CA ILE A 395 -0.84 -3.56 11.54
C ILE A 395 0.15 -4.56 12.14
N LYS A 396 -0.35 -5.69 12.61
CA LYS A 396 0.43 -6.78 13.22
C LYS A 396 0.53 -7.98 12.28
N ASP A 397 1.48 -8.87 12.53
CA ASP A 397 1.78 -10.01 11.64
C ASP A 397 0.60 -10.98 11.45
N GLY A 398 -0.29 -11.07 12.46
CA GLY A 398 -1.50 -11.90 12.43
C GLY A 398 -2.66 -11.30 11.63
N ASP A 399 -2.56 -10.04 11.21
CA ASP A 399 -3.65 -9.32 10.55
C ASP A 399 -3.74 -9.64 9.06
N GLY A 400 -4.83 -9.16 8.44
CA GLY A 400 -5.09 -9.23 7.00
C GLY A 400 -5.18 -7.85 6.37
N ILE A 401 -4.81 -7.72 5.10
CA ILE A 401 -5.02 -6.49 4.32
C ILE A 401 -5.63 -6.83 2.96
N SER A 402 -6.80 -6.26 2.66
CA SER A 402 -7.43 -6.31 1.33
C SER A 402 -8.50 -5.22 1.22
N ASP A 403 -8.75 -4.73 0.01
CA ASP A 403 -9.91 -3.89 -0.33
C ASP A 403 -10.89 -4.61 -1.28
N ASP A 404 -10.76 -5.93 -1.42
CA ASP A 404 -11.65 -6.80 -2.20
C ASP A 404 -12.42 -7.76 -1.27
N GLY A 405 -13.73 -7.58 -1.22
CA GLY A 405 -14.64 -8.43 -0.45
C GLY A 405 -14.58 -9.91 -0.80
N ARG A 406 -14.23 -10.29 -2.04
CA ARG A 406 -14.13 -11.71 -2.43
C ARG A 406 -12.89 -12.39 -1.83
N GLU A 407 -11.77 -11.67 -1.77
CA GLU A 407 -10.56 -12.16 -1.10
C GLU A 407 -10.81 -12.33 0.40
N ILE A 408 -11.42 -11.32 1.01
CA ILE A 408 -11.78 -11.33 2.44
C ILE A 408 -12.77 -12.46 2.73
N PHE A 409 -13.81 -12.62 1.91
CA PHE A 409 -14.79 -13.69 2.06
C PHE A 409 -14.14 -15.08 1.94
N SER A 410 -13.28 -15.29 0.94
CA SER A 410 -12.56 -16.57 0.76
C SER A 410 -11.68 -16.89 1.97
N TYR A 411 -11.00 -15.89 2.52
CA TYR A 411 -10.24 -16.03 3.76
C TYR A 411 -11.15 -16.38 4.95
N PHE A 412 -12.29 -15.69 5.09
CA PHE A 412 -13.25 -15.97 6.16
C PHE A 412 -13.82 -17.38 6.10
N GLN A 413 -14.14 -17.88 4.91
CA GLN A 413 -14.59 -19.26 4.72
C GLN A 413 -13.53 -20.27 5.14
N GLN A 414 -12.28 -20.08 4.71
CA GLN A 414 -11.18 -20.98 5.09
C GLN A 414 -10.92 -20.95 6.61
N GLU A 415 -11.02 -19.78 7.24
CA GLU A 415 -10.72 -19.62 8.67
C GLU A 415 -11.90 -19.94 9.60
N GLY A 416 -13.10 -20.18 9.05
CA GLY A 416 -14.32 -20.42 9.83
C GLY A 416 -14.88 -19.15 10.48
N ILE A 417 -14.57 -17.97 9.93
CA ILE A 417 -15.09 -16.68 10.41
C ILE A 417 -16.51 -16.52 9.89
N ARG A 418 -17.45 -16.21 10.80
CA ARG A 418 -18.89 -16.06 10.50
C ARG A 418 -19.42 -14.67 10.85
N ASN A 419 -18.70 -13.94 11.72
CA ASN A 419 -19.13 -12.66 12.24
C ASN A 419 -18.13 -11.55 11.91
N ILE A 420 -18.64 -10.38 11.57
CA ILE A 420 -17.88 -9.18 11.22
C ILE A 420 -18.36 -8.02 12.07
N ILE A 421 -17.43 -7.35 12.74
CA ILE A 421 -17.63 -6.08 13.41
C ILE A 421 -16.97 -5.00 12.57
N TYR A 422 -17.72 -4.01 12.12
CA TYR A 422 -17.23 -2.91 11.30
C TYR A 422 -16.87 -1.70 12.16
N MET A 423 -15.77 -1.06 11.81
CA MET A 423 -15.41 0.29 12.24
C MET A 423 -14.69 0.99 11.09
N GLY A 424 -14.59 2.32 11.14
CA GLY A 424 -13.97 3.11 10.09
C GLY A 424 -14.90 4.15 9.49
N VAL A 425 -14.45 4.80 8.42
CA VAL A 425 -15.07 6.05 7.94
C VAL A 425 -15.84 5.92 6.64
N HIS A 426 -16.57 6.99 6.36
CA HIS A 426 -17.58 7.14 5.32
C HIS A 426 -18.67 6.08 5.48
N THR A 427 -19.35 6.07 6.62
CA THR A 427 -20.36 5.08 7.01
C THR A 427 -21.42 4.88 5.92
N ASN A 428 -21.88 5.98 5.31
CA ASN A 428 -22.83 6.02 4.20
C ASN A 428 -22.31 5.41 2.89
N MET A 429 -21.00 5.45 2.65
CA MET A 429 -20.40 5.10 1.37
C MET A 429 -19.50 3.87 1.47
N CYS A 430 -18.41 3.95 2.23
CA CYS A 430 -17.38 2.92 2.27
C CYS A 430 -17.78 1.74 3.16
N VAL A 431 -18.16 1.99 4.42
CA VAL A 431 -18.57 0.94 5.36
C VAL A 431 -19.79 0.18 4.82
N LEU A 432 -20.75 0.87 4.19
CA LEU A 432 -21.91 0.22 3.59
C LEU A 432 -21.64 -0.36 2.20
N GLY A 433 -20.93 0.37 1.33
CA GLY A 433 -20.98 0.17 -0.12
C GLY A 433 -19.73 -0.43 -0.78
N ARG A 434 -18.59 -0.55 -0.09
CA ARG A 434 -17.44 -1.29 -0.64
C ARG A 434 -17.81 -2.76 -0.88
N SER A 435 -17.04 -3.45 -1.73
CA SER A 435 -17.24 -4.88 -1.98
C SER A 435 -17.12 -5.72 -0.70
N PHE A 436 -16.37 -5.24 0.29
CA PHE A 436 -16.23 -5.82 1.63
C PHE A 436 -17.14 -5.15 2.68
N GLY A 437 -17.99 -4.22 2.28
CA GLY A 437 -18.87 -3.46 3.18
C GLY A 437 -20.07 -4.25 3.67
N ILE A 438 -20.80 -3.68 4.63
CA ILE A 438 -21.94 -4.29 5.33
C ILE A 438 -22.95 -4.84 4.32
N ARG A 439 -23.37 -4.05 3.31
CA ARG A 439 -24.41 -4.47 2.36
C ARG A 439 -24.04 -5.77 1.66
N GLN A 440 -22.80 -5.87 1.18
CA GLN A 440 -22.35 -7.00 0.39
C GLN A 440 -22.10 -8.23 1.27
N MET A 441 -21.37 -8.07 2.38
CA MET A 441 -21.04 -9.19 3.26
C MET A 441 -22.27 -9.75 3.99
N PHE A 442 -23.23 -8.88 4.35
CA PHE A 442 -24.51 -9.31 4.91
C PHE A 442 -25.33 -10.13 3.91
N ARG A 443 -25.41 -9.69 2.64
CA ARG A 443 -26.05 -10.44 1.56
C ARG A 443 -25.39 -11.79 1.30
N TRP A 444 -24.08 -11.90 1.53
CA TRP A 444 -23.32 -13.15 1.50
C TRP A 444 -23.41 -13.99 2.77
N GLY A 445 -24.26 -13.61 3.73
CA GLY A 445 -24.59 -14.45 4.89
C GLY A 445 -23.74 -14.22 6.12
N MET A 446 -22.82 -13.25 6.09
CA MET A 446 -22.03 -12.89 7.27
C MET A 446 -22.91 -12.19 8.30
N ASN A 447 -22.69 -12.47 9.58
CA ASN A 447 -23.31 -11.67 10.64
C ASN A 447 -22.52 -10.38 10.78
N CYS A 448 -23.20 -9.24 10.73
CA CYS A 448 -22.55 -7.93 10.78
C CYS A 448 -22.94 -7.23 12.09
N ALA A 449 -22.05 -6.38 12.59
CA ALA A 449 -22.34 -5.35 13.59
C ALA A 449 -21.48 -4.11 13.33
N LEU A 450 -21.92 -2.93 13.78
CA LEU A 450 -21.21 -1.66 13.60
C LEU A 450 -20.77 -1.08 14.93
N VAL A 451 -19.51 -0.66 15.07
CA VAL A 451 -19.04 0.11 16.23
C VAL A 451 -19.42 1.58 16.06
N ARG A 452 -20.57 1.98 16.60
CA ARG A 452 -21.24 3.26 16.29
C ARG A 452 -20.51 4.52 16.74
N ASP A 453 -19.58 4.40 17.69
CA ASP A 453 -18.75 5.50 18.20
C ASP A 453 -17.30 5.46 17.68
N LEU A 454 -17.01 4.55 16.74
CA LEU A 454 -15.77 4.47 15.95
C LEU A 454 -16.11 4.39 14.47
N THR A 455 -17.02 5.27 14.03
CA THR A 455 -17.40 5.41 12.63
C THR A 455 -17.76 6.85 12.32
N ASP A 456 -17.71 7.24 11.06
CA ASP A 456 -17.98 8.61 10.65
C ASP A 456 -18.55 8.68 9.23
N THR A 457 -19.54 9.52 9.02
CA THR A 457 -20.25 9.64 7.73
C THR A 457 -19.70 10.81 6.92
N MET A 458 -19.58 10.68 5.60
CA MET A 458 -19.36 11.87 4.75
C MET A 458 -20.68 12.61 4.60
N TYR A 459 -20.86 13.66 5.39
CA TYR A 459 -22.07 14.47 5.41
C TYR A 459 -21.74 15.94 5.66
N ASN A 460 -22.20 16.80 4.76
CA ASN A 460 -22.14 18.24 4.90
C ASN A 460 -23.39 18.74 5.64
N PRO A 461 -23.27 19.36 6.84
CA PRO A 461 -24.40 19.93 7.58
C PRO A 461 -25.24 20.97 6.81
N ALA A 462 -24.70 21.57 5.74
CA ALA A 462 -25.45 22.47 4.86
C ALA A 462 -26.41 21.74 3.91
N MET A 463 -26.23 20.44 3.71
CA MET A 463 -27.10 19.60 2.88
C MET A 463 -28.25 18.99 3.72
N PRO A 464 -29.40 18.66 3.11
CA PRO A 464 -30.48 17.98 3.82
C PRO A 464 -29.98 16.76 4.60
N PRO A 465 -30.43 16.54 5.85
CA PRO A 465 -31.57 17.18 6.53
C PRO A 465 -31.22 18.45 7.33
N ASN A 466 -30.07 19.09 7.08
CA ASN A 466 -29.62 20.32 7.73
C ASN A 466 -29.41 20.19 9.26
N VAL A 467 -28.70 19.15 9.67
CA VAL A 467 -28.42 18.84 11.08
C VAL A 467 -26.92 18.89 11.37
N ALA A 468 -26.57 18.89 12.65
CA ALA A 468 -25.16 18.77 13.04
C ALA A 468 -24.54 17.49 12.46
N HIS A 469 -23.24 17.53 12.16
CA HIS A 469 -22.57 16.40 11.50
C HIS A 469 -22.73 15.09 12.28
N ASP A 470 -22.53 15.11 13.60
CA ASP A 470 -22.67 13.93 14.45
C ASP A 470 -24.12 13.39 14.46
N GLU A 471 -25.13 14.26 14.33
CA GLU A 471 -26.53 13.85 14.17
C GLU A 471 -26.75 13.19 12.80
N GLY A 472 -26.11 13.70 11.74
CA GLY A 472 -26.11 13.06 10.42
C GLY A 472 -25.47 11.67 10.46
N THR A 473 -24.34 11.52 11.16
CA THR A 473 -23.71 10.22 11.40
C THR A 473 -24.65 9.27 12.16
N GLU A 474 -25.26 9.73 13.26
CA GLU A 474 -26.24 8.94 14.02
C GLU A 474 -27.45 8.53 13.17
N ARG A 475 -27.96 9.39 12.28
CA ARG A 475 -29.06 9.01 11.36
C ARG A 475 -28.66 7.85 10.45
N VAL A 476 -27.44 7.87 9.91
CA VAL A 476 -26.91 6.74 9.10
C VAL A 476 -26.74 5.48 9.94
N VAL A 477 -26.25 5.59 11.19
CA VAL A 477 -26.18 4.46 12.13
C VAL A 477 -27.57 3.86 12.37
N GLN A 478 -28.58 4.69 12.65
CA GLN A 478 -29.95 4.23 12.85
C GLN A 478 -30.54 3.57 11.60
N HIS A 479 -30.19 4.06 10.40
CA HIS A 479 -30.58 3.42 9.15
C HIS A 479 -29.97 2.01 9.03
N ILE A 480 -28.69 1.85 9.39
CA ILE A 480 -28.02 0.55 9.45
C ILE A 480 -28.72 -0.39 10.45
N GLU A 481 -29.09 0.11 11.62
CA GLU A 481 -29.79 -0.65 12.66
C GLU A 481 -31.19 -1.13 12.25
N LYS A 482 -31.85 -0.43 11.32
CA LYS A 482 -33.18 -0.80 10.81
C LYS A 482 -33.10 -1.90 9.76
N TYR A 483 -32.14 -1.80 8.84
CA TYR A 483 -32.17 -2.58 7.59
C TYR A 483 -31.05 -3.61 7.46
N TRP A 484 -29.94 -3.45 8.17
CA TRP A 484 -28.73 -4.24 7.93
C TRP A 484 -28.27 -5.00 9.16
N CYS A 485 -27.90 -4.32 10.23
CA CYS A 485 -27.30 -4.97 11.39
C CYS A 485 -27.35 -4.11 12.65
N PRO A 486 -27.29 -4.74 13.84
CA PRO A 486 -27.17 -4.01 15.09
C PRO A 486 -25.83 -3.25 15.20
N SER A 487 -25.75 -2.33 16.16
CA SER A 487 -24.55 -1.57 16.48
C SER A 487 -24.15 -1.74 17.95
N LEU A 488 -22.90 -1.45 18.31
CA LEU A 488 -22.39 -1.44 19.69
C LEU A 488 -21.40 -0.30 19.89
N LEU A 489 -21.16 0.10 21.13
CA LEU A 489 -20.07 1.00 21.49
C LEU A 489 -18.75 0.24 21.58
N ALA A 490 -17.66 0.94 21.34
CA ALA A 490 -16.31 0.44 21.56
C ALA A 490 -16.11 -0.07 23.00
N GLY A 491 -16.66 0.64 23.99
CA GLY A 491 -16.62 0.24 25.40
C GLY A 491 -17.42 -1.04 25.70
N GLU A 492 -18.56 -1.23 25.02
CA GLU A 492 -19.38 -2.45 25.13
C GLU A 492 -18.62 -3.63 24.51
N LEU A 493 -17.95 -3.42 23.37
CA LEU A 493 -17.13 -4.44 22.73
C LEU A 493 -15.97 -4.86 23.64
N ILE A 494 -15.20 -3.90 24.17
CA ILE A 494 -14.06 -4.19 25.07
C ILE A 494 -14.54 -4.94 26.33
N SER A 495 -15.61 -4.48 26.97
CA SER A 495 -16.15 -5.12 28.18
C SER A 495 -16.74 -6.51 27.89
N GLY A 496 -17.16 -6.75 26.65
CA GLY A 496 -17.67 -8.02 26.18
C GLY A 496 -16.61 -9.04 25.79
N LEU A 497 -15.33 -8.65 25.65
CA LEU A 497 -14.26 -9.58 25.30
C LEU A 497 -14.05 -10.62 26.41
N PRO A 498 -13.70 -11.88 26.06
CA PRO A 498 -13.36 -12.88 27.05
C PRO A 498 -12.09 -12.48 27.83
N ASP A 499 -12.05 -12.81 29.12
CA ASP A 499 -10.85 -12.59 29.95
C ASP A 499 -9.64 -13.27 29.31
N THR A 500 -8.60 -12.46 29.08
CA THR A 500 -7.36 -12.92 28.42
C THR A 500 -6.33 -13.44 29.42
N SER A 501 -6.68 -13.51 30.72
CA SER A 501 -5.85 -13.88 31.87
C SER A 501 -5.80 -15.38 32.18
N ASN A 502 -5.86 -16.24 31.15
CA ASN A 502 -5.60 -17.67 31.27
C ASN A 502 -4.27 -18.06 30.64
#